data_AF-A0AA41YVT5-F1
#
_entry.id   AF-A0AA41YVT5-F1
#
_cell.length_a   1.000
_cell.length_b   1.000
_cell.length_c   1.000
_cell.angle_alpha   90.00
_cell.angle_beta   90.00
_cell.angle_gamma   90.00
#
_symmetry.space_group_name_H-M   'P 1'
#
loop_
_entity.id
_entity.type
_entity.pdbx_description
1 polymer ?
#
loop_
_entity_poly.entity_id
_entity_poly.type
_entity_poly.pdbx_seq_one_letter_code
_entity_poly.pdbx_strand_id
1 'polypeptide(L)'
;MSLQALTDRTAIGISEVLSGRRPAGVMSSLLFVGPALVASIAYIDPGNFATNIQAGARYGYTLLWVALLANLIAMLFQALSAKLGIATGRNLAELCREQFPRPLVVAMWLVSEIAAMATDLAEFLGASIGLSLLLHLPLLFGMLMTGLVTYVILLADRGGFRPLEIIIGAMVVLISLCYMAEMFIAPVDWTAAAFHMVVPQIPDAQALTISVGIVGATVMPHALYLHSGLTQSRGRATDARGRRLLVRFSNREVVAALIGAGLVNMAMIAMAASAFHAGHSEVAEIGTAYHTLTPLLGGGAAAIFLVSLIASGLSSSVVGTLAGQMIMQGFVAFRIPVGVRRLVTMAPAFVVVALGVDPTRALVLSQVVLSIALPVPMVALVLLTRRRDLMGALANGRLVNGVAVASSVLVLALNAILLLQSFGVPIPGLATA
;
A
#
# COMPACT_ATOMS: atom_id res chain seq x y z
N MET A 1 25.38 -4.64 -18.47
CA MET A 1 25.19 -5.67 -17.42
C MET A 1 23.75 -6.15 -17.53
N SER A 2 23.48 -7.42 -17.87
CA SER A 2 22.10 -7.87 -18.12
C SER A 2 21.29 -7.90 -16.82
N LEU A 3 20.02 -7.48 -16.89
CA LEU A 3 19.11 -7.37 -15.74
C LEU A 3 18.87 -8.72 -15.03
N GLN A 4 18.89 -9.83 -15.78
CA GLN A 4 18.82 -11.19 -15.23
C GLN A 4 20.03 -11.53 -14.35
N ALA A 5 21.23 -11.06 -14.70
CA ALA A 5 22.43 -11.35 -13.93
C ALA A 5 22.42 -10.70 -12.53
N LEU A 6 21.69 -9.60 -12.33
CA LEU A 6 21.50 -8.98 -11.02
C LEU A 6 20.62 -9.85 -10.12
N THR A 7 19.55 -10.40 -10.69
CA THR A 7 18.62 -11.31 -10.01
C THR A 7 19.34 -12.58 -9.55
N ASP A 8 20.05 -13.25 -10.46
CA ASP A 8 20.77 -14.50 -10.19
C ASP A 8 21.87 -14.31 -9.12
N ARG A 9 22.60 -13.19 -9.16
CA ARG A 9 23.60 -12.85 -8.13
C ARG A 9 22.99 -12.68 -6.74
N THR A 10 21.77 -12.16 -6.64
CA THR A 10 21.04 -12.06 -5.36
C THR A 10 20.67 -13.42 -4.83
N ALA A 11 20.13 -14.27 -5.70
CA ALA A 11 19.70 -15.61 -5.32
C ALA A 11 20.89 -16.44 -4.82
N ILE A 12 22.05 -16.31 -5.48
CA ILE A 12 23.32 -16.91 -5.06
C ILE A 12 23.82 -16.29 -3.74
N GLY A 13 23.80 -14.97 -3.60
CA GLY A 13 24.22 -14.31 -2.36
C GLY A 13 23.34 -14.69 -1.15
N ILE A 14 22.03 -14.85 -1.37
CA ILE A 14 21.08 -15.32 -0.35
C ILE A 14 21.39 -16.78 0.00
N SER A 15 21.62 -17.66 -0.96
CA SER A 15 21.94 -19.07 -0.68
C SER A 15 23.28 -19.24 0.05
N GLU A 16 24.27 -18.38 -0.23
CA GLU A 16 25.56 -18.34 0.49
C GLU A 16 25.42 -17.90 1.95
N VAL A 17 24.54 -16.95 2.26
CA VAL A 17 24.25 -16.55 3.64
C VAL A 17 23.48 -17.66 4.37
N LEU A 18 22.54 -18.32 3.69
CA LEU A 18 21.75 -19.40 4.26
C LEU A 18 22.53 -20.69 4.52
N SER A 19 23.54 -20.97 3.69
CA SER A 19 24.49 -22.07 3.89
C SER A 19 25.59 -21.76 4.90
N GLY A 20 25.60 -20.56 5.50
CA GLY A 20 26.61 -20.14 6.47
C GLY A 20 27.97 -19.82 5.86
N ARG A 21 28.08 -19.77 4.52
CA ARG A 21 29.32 -19.44 3.79
C ARG A 21 29.65 -17.94 3.81
N ARG A 22 28.65 -17.09 4.08
CA ARG A 22 28.83 -15.67 4.37
C ARG A 22 28.30 -15.31 5.75
N PRO A 23 28.99 -14.45 6.51
CA PRO A 23 28.49 -13.96 7.77
C PRO A 23 27.21 -13.13 7.57
N ALA A 24 26.26 -13.31 8.49
CA ALA A 24 25.02 -12.56 8.59
C ALA A 24 25.27 -11.12 9.06
N GLY A 25 25.98 -10.31 8.27
CA GLY A 25 26.28 -8.89 8.54
C GLY A 25 25.35 -7.89 7.83
N VAL A 26 25.57 -6.59 8.03
CA VAL A 26 24.74 -5.50 7.45
C VAL A 26 24.70 -5.53 5.91
N MET A 27 25.81 -5.88 5.25
CA MET A 27 25.84 -6.08 3.80
C MET A 27 25.04 -7.30 3.34
N SER A 28 24.90 -8.32 4.20
CA SER A 28 24.08 -9.49 3.88
C SER A 28 22.60 -9.16 3.98
N SER A 29 22.17 -8.33 4.95
CA SER A 29 20.79 -7.84 5.02
C SER A 29 20.38 -7.03 3.80
N LEU A 30 21.30 -6.27 3.18
CA LEU A 30 21.03 -5.53 1.94
C LEU A 30 20.69 -6.45 0.73
N LEU A 31 21.15 -7.71 0.73
CA LEU A 31 20.71 -8.70 -0.27
C LEU A 31 19.26 -9.13 -0.05
N PHE A 32 18.75 -8.98 1.17
CA PHE A 32 17.38 -9.25 1.55
C PHE A 32 16.50 -7.99 1.57
N VAL A 33 16.99 -6.79 1.24
CA VAL A 33 16.10 -5.60 1.12
C VAL A 33 15.48 -5.58 -0.28
N GLY A 34 14.15 -5.68 -0.40
CA GLY A 34 13.43 -5.62 -1.68
C GLY A 34 11.91 -5.79 -1.56
N PRO A 35 11.38 -6.99 -1.24
CA PRO A 35 9.96 -7.29 -1.14
C PRO A 35 9.21 -6.43 -0.14
N ALA A 36 9.85 -6.09 0.99
CA ALA A 36 9.22 -5.21 1.97
C ALA A 36 9.15 -3.78 1.45
N LEU A 37 10.16 -3.33 0.70
CA LEU A 37 10.20 -2.02 0.07
C LEU A 37 9.17 -1.90 -1.07
N VAL A 38 9.05 -2.95 -1.87
CA VAL A 38 8.02 -3.08 -2.91
C VAL A 38 6.63 -3.21 -2.31
N ALA A 39 6.47 -3.84 -1.15
CA ALA A 39 5.18 -3.85 -0.46
C ALA A 39 4.90 -2.50 0.22
N SER A 40 5.91 -1.78 0.71
CA SER A 40 5.72 -0.52 1.42
C SER A 40 5.24 0.62 0.53
N ILE A 41 5.52 0.61 -0.79
CA ILE A 41 5.03 1.65 -1.69
C ILE A 41 3.50 1.67 -1.76
N ALA A 42 2.84 0.52 -1.63
CA ALA A 42 1.39 0.43 -1.59
C ALA A 42 0.80 1.24 -0.41
N TYR A 43 1.59 1.49 0.63
CA TYR A 43 1.20 2.28 1.79
C TYR A 43 1.51 3.78 1.67
N ILE A 44 2.07 4.21 0.54
CA ILE A 44 2.40 5.61 0.24
C ILE A 44 1.80 5.96 -1.14
N ASP A 45 0.68 5.35 -1.51
CA ASP A 45 -0.01 5.53 -2.78
C ASP A 45 -0.89 6.81 -2.79
N PRO A 46 -1.38 7.26 -3.95
CA PRO A 46 -2.25 8.43 -4.02
C PRO A 46 -3.57 8.29 -3.25
N GLY A 47 -4.05 7.05 -3.03
CA GLY A 47 -5.20 6.79 -2.17
C GLY A 47 -4.95 7.26 -0.74
N ASN A 48 -3.79 6.91 -0.17
CA ASN A 48 -3.36 7.38 1.14
C ASN A 48 -3.14 8.91 1.18
N PHE A 49 -2.69 9.54 0.09
CA PHE A 49 -2.53 11.00 0.03
C PHE A 49 -3.88 11.71 0.28
N ALA A 50 -4.95 11.27 -0.39
CA ALA A 50 -6.27 11.89 -0.25
C ALA A 50 -6.78 11.81 1.20
N THR A 51 -6.69 10.64 1.84
CA THR A 51 -7.13 10.46 3.23
C THR A 51 -6.25 11.21 4.22
N ASN A 52 -4.94 11.24 4.02
CA ASN A 52 -4.00 11.90 4.92
C ASN A 52 -4.10 13.43 4.85
N ILE A 53 -4.25 13.99 3.64
CA ILE A 53 -4.46 15.43 3.45
C ILE A 53 -5.78 15.85 4.08
N GLN A 54 -6.86 15.10 3.84
CA GLN A 54 -8.16 15.41 4.42
C GLN A 54 -8.15 15.34 5.95
N ALA A 55 -7.43 14.35 6.52
CA ALA A 55 -7.24 14.22 7.96
C ALA A 55 -6.51 15.43 8.56
N GLY A 56 -5.38 15.83 7.97
CA GLY A 56 -4.60 16.98 8.43
C GLY A 56 -5.36 18.29 8.28
N ALA A 57 -5.98 18.53 7.11
CA ALA A 57 -6.69 19.78 6.85
C ALA A 57 -7.87 20.01 7.80
N ARG A 58 -8.69 18.98 8.05
CA ARG A 58 -9.89 19.11 8.91
C ARG A 58 -9.59 19.02 10.39
N TYR A 59 -8.75 18.07 10.79
CA TYR A 59 -8.59 17.68 12.18
C TYR A 59 -7.20 17.97 12.76
N GLY A 60 -6.34 18.63 11.98
CA GLY A 60 -4.99 18.97 12.40
C GLY A 60 -4.19 17.71 12.73
N TYR A 61 -3.56 17.71 13.89
CA TYR A 61 -2.72 16.61 14.35
C TYR A 61 -3.49 15.46 15.04
N THR A 62 -4.77 15.64 15.35
CA THR A 62 -5.55 14.73 16.22
C THR A 62 -5.69 13.30 15.68
N LEU A 63 -5.55 13.10 14.36
CA LEU A 63 -5.68 11.79 13.71
C LEU A 63 -4.33 11.06 13.50
N LEU A 64 -3.22 11.62 13.98
CA LEU A 64 -1.89 10.99 13.86
C LEU A 64 -1.82 9.61 14.53
N TRP A 65 -2.45 9.44 15.70
CA TRP A 65 -2.50 8.15 16.39
C TRP A 65 -3.21 7.07 15.57
N VAL A 66 -4.21 7.44 14.74
CA VAL A 66 -4.93 6.52 13.86
C VAL A 66 -4.01 6.03 12.75
N ALA A 67 -3.27 6.94 12.10
CA ALA A 67 -2.29 6.58 11.09
C ALA A 67 -1.19 5.66 11.66
N LEU A 68 -0.73 5.93 12.88
CA LEU A 68 0.22 5.07 13.58
C LEU A 68 -0.37 3.68 13.86
N LEU A 69 -1.60 3.61 14.39
CA LEU A 69 -2.28 2.34 14.65
C LEU A 69 -2.51 1.54 13.36
N ALA A 70 -2.96 2.19 12.30
CA ALA A 70 -3.16 1.59 10.99
C ALA A 70 -1.85 1.00 10.46
N ASN A 71 -0.74 1.73 10.60
CA ASN A 71 0.58 1.26 10.19
C ASN A 71 1.07 0.07 11.03
N LEU A 72 0.81 0.05 12.34
CA LEU A 72 1.14 -1.10 13.19
C LEU A 72 0.35 -2.36 12.78
N ILE A 73 -0.93 -2.18 12.45
CA ILE A 73 -1.78 -3.25 11.93
C ILE A 73 -1.22 -3.75 10.59
N ALA A 74 -0.87 -2.85 9.68
CA ALA A 74 -0.23 -3.19 8.42
C ALA A 74 1.06 -3.99 8.60
N MET A 75 1.94 -3.58 9.52
CA MET A 75 3.16 -4.32 9.86
C MET A 75 2.87 -5.76 10.30
N LEU A 76 1.84 -5.95 11.12
CA LEU A 76 1.43 -7.27 11.56
C LEU A 76 0.99 -8.15 10.36
N PHE A 77 0.09 -7.65 9.52
CA PHE A 77 -0.43 -8.42 8.38
C PHE A 77 0.63 -8.66 7.31
N GLN A 78 1.50 -7.69 7.04
CA GLN A 78 2.62 -7.88 6.10
C GLN A 78 3.63 -8.90 6.63
N ALA A 79 3.97 -8.87 7.92
CA ALA A 79 4.84 -9.88 8.52
C ALA A 79 4.20 -11.29 8.47
N LEU A 80 2.88 -11.39 8.63
CA LEU A 80 2.16 -12.66 8.47
C LEU A 80 2.14 -13.15 7.02
N SER A 81 1.92 -12.25 6.05
CA SER A 81 1.98 -12.55 4.62
C SER A 81 3.38 -13.04 4.22
N ALA A 82 4.42 -12.33 4.66
CA ALA A 82 5.81 -12.69 4.42
C ALA A 82 6.14 -14.08 4.96
N LYS A 83 5.74 -14.33 6.22
CA LYS A 83 5.95 -15.60 6.90
C LYS A 83 5.24 -16.74 6.18
N LEU A 84 4.04 -16.53 5.66
CA LEU A 84 3.29 -17.52 4.89
C LEU A 84 4.04 -17.91 3.61
N GLY A 85 4.54 -16.94 2.85
CA GLY A 85 5.34 -17.20 1.64
C GLY A 85 6.63 -17.99 1.95
N ILE A 86 7.34 -17.64 3.02
CA ILE A 86 8.58 -18.31 3.44
C ILE A 86 8.33 -19.74 3.98
N ALA A 87 7.28 -19.90 4.78
CA ALA A 87 6.98 -21.15 5.47
C ALA A 87 6.35 -22.21 4.56
N THR A 88 5.58 -21.80 3.55
CA THR A 88 4.90 -22.73 2.64
C THR A 88 5.58 -22.81 1.28
N GLY A 89 6.33 -21.78 0.87
CA GLY A 89 6.87 -21.67 -0.48
C GLY A 89 5.80 -21.44 -1.55
N ARG A 90 4.59 -21.06 -1.12
CA ARG A 90 3.41 -20.76 -1.95
C ARG A 90 2.87 -19.40 -1.59
N ASN A 91 2.25 -18.71 -2.54
CA ASN A 91 1.61 -17.43 -2.26
C ASN A 91 0.23 -17.64 -1.62
N LEU A 92 -0.31 -16.56 -1.03
CA LEU A 92 -1.61 -16.60 -0.36
C LEU A 92 -2.74 -17.05 -1.30
N ALA A 93 -2.74 -16.63 -2.56
CA ALA A 93 -3.76 -16.99 -3.54
C ALA A 93 -3.72 -18.49 -3.92
N GLU A 94 -2.53 -19.06 -4.09
CA GLU A 94 -2.30 -20.49 -4.32
C GLU A 94 -2.82 -21.33 -3.16
N LEU A 95 -2.49 -20.94 -1.92
CA LEU A 95 -3.00 -21.66 -0.75
C LEU A 95 -4.51 -21.52 -0.60
N CYS A 96 -5.09 -20.37 -0.94
CA CYS A 96 -6.54 -20.21 -0.94
C CYS A 96 -7.18 -21.17 -1.95
N ARG A 97 -6.62 -21.28 -3.16
CA ARG A 97 -7.09 -22.21 -4.19
C ARG A 97 -7.04 -23.67 -3.75
N GLU A 98 -6.03 -24.07 -2.99
CA GLU A 98 -5.85 -25.45 -2.53
C GLU A 98 -6.68 -25.81 -1.31
N GLN A 99 -6.94 -24.84 -0.43
CA GLN A 99 -7.59 -25.09 0.86
C GLN A 99 -9.10 -24.82 0.85
N PHE A 100 -9.61 -24.05 -0.12
CA PHE A 100 -11.03 -23.68 -0.20
C PHE A 100 -11.75 -24.34 -1.38
N PRO A 101 -13.09 -24.53 -1.30
CA PRO A 101 -13.86 -25.11 -2.38
C PRO A 101 -13.91 -24.18 -3.60
N ARG A 102 -13.97 -24.77 -4.80
CA ARG A 102 -13.91 -24.04 -6.08
C ARG A 102 -14.85 -22.83 -6.20
N PRO A 103 -16.13 -22.87 -5.75
CA PRO A 103 -17.02 -21.71 -5.84
C PRO A 103 -16.49 -20.52 -5.02
N LEU A 104 -15.96 -20.77 -3.82
CA LEU A 104 -15.40 -19.74 -2.97
C LEU A 104 -14.12 -19.16 -3.59
N VAL A 105 -13.26 -20.01 -4.14
CA VAL A 105 -12.02 -19.59 -4.83
C VAL A 105 -12.33 -18.65 -6.01
N VAL A 106 -13.36 -18.94 -6.81
CA VAL A 106 -13.80 -18.08 -7.92
C VAL A 106 -14.36 -16.76 -7.39
N ALA A 107 -15.18 -16.77 -6.33
CA ALA A 107 -15.69 -15.55 -5.72
C ALA A 107 -14.56 -14.67 -5.15
N MET A 108 -13.60 -15.28 -4.43
CA MET A 108 -12.42 -14.59 -3.89
C MET A 108 -11.57 -13.99 -5.00
N TRP A 109 -11.38 -14.71 -6.11
CA TRP A 109 -10.67 -14.22 -7.28
C TRP A 109 -11.36 -13.00 -7.88
N LEU A 110 -12.66 -13.07 -8.14
CA LEU A 110 -13.41 -11.97 -8.74
C LEU A 110 -13.39 -10.71 -7.86
N VAL A 111 -13.58 -10.86 -6.55
CA VAL A 111 -13.48 -9.76 -5.58
C VAL A 111 -12.07 -9.16 -5.56
N SER A 112 -11.02 -10.00 -5.58
CA SER A 112 -9.64 -9.54 -5.57
C SER A 112 -9.23 -8.84 -6.87
N GLU A 113 -9.75 -9.29 -8.02
CA GLU A 113 -9.50 -8.67 -9.32
C GLU A 113 -10.18 -7.31 -9.41
N ILE A 114 -11.44 -7.20 -8.93
CA ILE A 114 -12.15 -5.91 -8.84
C ILE A 114 -11.39 -4.95 -7.92
N ALA A 115 -10.90 -5.43 -6.78
CA ALA A 115 -10.10 -4.63 -5.86
C ALA A 115 -8.78 -4.14 -6.49
N ALA A 116 -8.11 -5.00 -7.25
CA ALA A 116 -6.90 -4.62 -7.98
C ALA A 116 -7.20 -3.56 -9.06
N MET A 117 -8.32 -3.68 -9.79
CA MET A 117 -8.76 -2.66 -10.75
C MET A 117 -9.12 -1.33 -10.08
N ALA A 118 -9.80 -1.37 -8.93
CA ALA A 118 -10.11 -0.17 -8.16
C ALA A 118 -8.83 0.53 -7.65
N THR A 119 -7.85 -0.25 -7.19
CA THR A 119 -6.54 0.29 -6.77
C THR A 119 -5.82 0.93 -7.96
N ASP A 120 -5.73 0.24 -9.10
CA ASP A 120 -5.04 0.78 -10.28
C ASP A 120 -5.72 2.07 -10.78
N LEU A 121 -7.05 2.15 -10.69
CA LEU A 121 -7.78 3.40 -10.97
C LEU A 121 -7.34 4.55 -10.06
N ALA A 122 -7.24 4.31 -8.75
CA ALA A 122 -6.80 5.31 -7.78
C ALA A 122 -5.38 5.81 -8.05
N GLU A 123 -4.46 4.88 -8.25
CA GLU A 123 -3.03 5.17 -8.47
C GLU A 123 -2.80 5.86 -9.81
N PHE A 124 -3.50 5.41 -10.85
CA PHE A 124 -3.43 5.97 -12.19
C PHE A 124 -4.00 7.39 -12.25
N LEU A 125 -5.16 7.62 -11.60
CA LEU A 125 -5.73 8.97 -11.50
C LEU A 125 -4.80 9.89 -10.70
N GLY A 126 -4.25 9.44 -9.58
CA GLY A 126 -3.31 10.22 -8.78
C GLY A 126 -2.09 10.68 -9.57
N ALA A 127 -1.42 9.78 -10.29
CA ALA A 127 -0.29 10.13 -11.15
C ALA A 127 -0.71 11.08 -12.29
N SER A 128 -1.88 10.85 -12.90
CA SER A 128 -2.37 11.67 -14.01
C SER A 128 -2.76 13.08 -13.58
N ILE A 129 -3.35 13.24 -12.40
CA ILE A 129 -3.63 14.54 -11.77
C ILE A 129 -2.31 15.25 -11.49
N GLY A 130 -1.35 14.56 -10.86
CA GLY A 130 -0.04 15.15 -10.58
C GLY A 130 0.66 15.66 -11.84
N LEU A 131 0.65 14.88 -12.92
CA LEU A 131 1.27 15.25 -14.19
C LEU A 131 0.50 16.37 -14.91
N SER A 132 -0.83 16.32 -14.87
CA SER A 132 -1.71 17.36 -15.43
C SER A 132 -1.46 18.72 -14.77
N LEU A 133 -1.34 18.75 -13.44
CA LEU A 133 -1.03 19.96 -12.69
C LEU A 133 0.41 20.44 -12.94
N LEU A 134 1.38 19.54 -13.02
CA LEU A 134 2.78 19.90 -13.24
C LEU A 134 3.01 20.53 -14.63
N LEU A 135 2.41 19.95 -15.67
CA LEU A 135 2.57 20.39 -17.05
C LEU A 135 1.50 21.41 -17.48
N HIS A 136 0.54 21.74 -16.62
CA HIS A 136 -0.61 22.59 -16.94
C HIS A 136 -1.39 22.08 -18.17
N LEU A 137 -1.50 20.76 -18.32
CA LEU A 137 -2.15 20.10 -19.44
C LEU A 137 -3.51 19.51 -19.02
N PRO A 138 -4.47 19.35 -19.95
CA PRO A 138 -5.74 18.68 -19.65
C PRO A 138 -5.53 17.26 -19.09
N LEU A 139 -6.39 16.83 -18.17
CA LEU A 139 -6.28 15.54 -17.48
C LEU A 139 -6.14 14.36 -18.45
N LEU A 140 -6.83 14.38 -19.59
CA LEU A 140 -6.74 13.36 -20.63
C LEU A 140 -5.31 13.18 -21.17
N PHE A 141 -4.56 14.26 -21.37
CA PHE A 141 -3.15 14.18 -21.77
C PHE A 141 -2.28 13.63 -20.63
N GLY A 142 -2.57 14.03 -19.38
CA GLY A 142 -1.96 13.45 -18.19
C GLY A 142 -2.13 11.93 -18.14
N MET A 143 -3.34 11.42 -18.40
CA MET A 143 -3.64 9.99 -18.45
C MET A 143 -2.87 9.26 -19.55
N LEU A 144 -2.85 9.81 -20.77
CA LEU A 144 -2.09 9.21 -21.87
C LEU A 144 -0.60 9.10 -21.54
N MET A 145 -0.03 10.15 -20.96
CA MET A 145 1.36 10.17 -20.54
C MET A 145 1.65 9.19 -19.39
N THR A 146 0.82 9.17 -18.36
CA THR A 146 0.93 8.19 -17.26
C THR A 146 0.86 6.76 -17.81
N GLY A 147 -0.02 6.51 -18.78
CA GLY A 147 -0.15 5.21 -19.44
C GLY A 147 1.12 4.82 -20.18
N LEU A 148 1.71 5.75 -20.93
CA LEU A 148 2.96 5.53 -21.64
C LEU A 148 4.11 5.26 -20.66
N VAL A 149 4.26 6.08 -19.61
CA VAL A 149 5.34 5.95 -18.62
C VAL A 149 5.23 4.62 -17.88
N THR A 150 4.04 4.28 -17.38
CA THR A 150 3.83 3.00 -16.67
C THR A 150 4.04 1.80 -17.58
N TYR A 151 3.64 1.87 -18.85
CA TYR A 151 3.92 0.84 -19.84
C TYR A 151 5.43 0.67 -20.11
N VAL A 152 6.18 1.76 -20.19
CA VAL A 152 7.65 1.73 -20.34
C VAL A 152 8.32 1.11 -19.10
N ILE A 153 7.86 1.43 -17.88
CA ILE A 153 8.39 0.81 -16.67
C ILE A 153 8.09 -0.70 -16.65
N LEU A 154 6.89 -1.11 -17.07
CA LEU A 154 6.52 -2.53 -17.18
C LEU A 154 7.32 -3.27 -18.27
N LEU A 155 7.77 -2.61 -19.34
CA LEU A 155 8.68 -3.23 -20.30
C LEU A 155 10.05 -3.57 -19.68
N ALA A 156 10.49 -2.81 -18.67
CA ALA A 156 11.71 -3.10 -17.92
C ALA A 156 11.58 -4.35 -17.03
N ASP A 157 10.36 -4.82 -16.72
CA ASP A 157 10.09 -6.05 -15.96
C ASP A 157 10.56 -7.32 -16.69
N ARG A 158 10.75 -7.27 -18.02
CA ARG A 158 11.29 -8.39 -18.81
C ARG A 158 12.71 -8.82 -18.37
N GLY A 159 13.38 -8.03 -17.53
CA GLY A 159 14.72 -8.27 -17.01
C GLY A 159 14.83 -8.99 -15.66
N GLY A 160 13.74 -9.28 -14.94
CA GLY A 160 13.74 -9.94 -13.61
C GLY A 160 13.34 -9.03 -12.45
N PHE A 161 13.19 -9.59 -11.23
CA PHE A 161 12.57 -8.89 -10.10
C PHE A 161 13.44 -7.79 -9.46
N ARG A 162 14.77 -7.92 -9.48
CA ARG A 162 15.67 -6.99 -8.76
C ARG A 162 15.76 -5.58 -9.34
N PRO A 163 15.82 -5.38 -10.67
CA PRO A 163 15.72 -4.05 -11.25
C PRO A 163 14.46 -3.28 -10.82
N LEU A 164 13.33 -3.98 -10.76
CA LEU A 164 12.06 -3.40 -10.36
C LEU A 164 12.07 -3.03 -8.86
N GLU A 165 12.61 -3.88 -7.98
CA GLU A 165 12.83 -3.54 -6.57
C GLU A 165 13.69 -2.28 -6.40
N ILE A 166 14.74 -2.10 -7.22
CA ILE A 166 15.62 -0.93 -7.17
C ILE A 166 14.89 0.33 -7.66
N ILE A 167 14.15 0.24 -8.77
CA ILE A 167 13.39 1.38 -9.33
C ILE A 167 12.34 1.85 -8.31
N ILE A 168 11.54 0.92 -7.77
CA ILE A 168 10.52 1.22 -6.76
C ILE A 168 11.18 1.77 -5.50
N GLY A 169 12.29 1.18 -5.07
CA GLY A 169 13.04 1.67 -3.92
C GLY A 169 13.56 3.10 -4.07
N ALA A 170 14.05 3.45 -5.26
CA ALA A 170 14.44 4.81 -5.58
C ALA A 170 13.25 5.77 -5.52
N MET A 171 12.06 5.36 -6.01
CA MET A 171 10.84 6.16 -5.91
C MET A 171 10.38 6.33 -4.45
N VAL A 172 10.42 5.29 -3.63
CA VAL A 172 10.09 5.39 -2.18
C VAL A 172 11.03 6.37 -1.48
N VAL A 173 12.34 6.30 -1.76
CA VAL A 173 13.32 7.24 -1.19
C VAL A 173 13.06 8.66 -1.68
N LEU A 174 12.75 8.85 -2.96
CA LEU A 174 12.38 10.15 -3.53
C LEU A 174 11.18 10.74 -2.80
N ILE A 175 10.07 9.99 -2.67
CA ILE A 175 8.86 10.44 -1.96
C ILE A 175 9.18 10.79 -0.51
N SER A 176 9.98 9.96 0.16
CA SER A 176 10.39 10.21 1.55
C SER A 176 11.20 11.50 1.68
N LEU A 177 12.11 11.78 0.74
CA LEU A 177 12.91 13.01 0.72
C LEU A 177 12.04 14.24 0.40
N CYS A 178 11.04 14.12 -0.48
CA CYS A 178 10.08 15.17 -0.76
C CYS A 178 9.33 15.60 0.50
N TYR A 179 8.73 14.65 1.22
CA TYR A 179 7.99 14.96 2.46
C TYR A 179 8.89 15.40 3.62
N MET A 180 10.13 14.89 3.67
CA MET A 180 11.13 15.40 4.59
C MET A 180 11.42 16.88 4.31
N ALA A 181 11.61 17.26 3.05
CA ALA A 181 11.84 18.65 2.66
C ALA A 181 10.62 19.53 2.96
N GLU A 182 9.40 19.06 2.66
CA GLU A 182 8.17 19.79 2.99
C GLU A 182 8.01 20.03 4.49
N MET A 183 8.42 19.07 5.33
CA MET A 183 8.37 19.22 6.79
C MET A 183 9.36 20.28 7.31
N PHE A 184 10.45 20.56 6.60
CA PHE A 184 11.35 21.68 6.93
C PHE A 184 10.81 23.03 6.45
N ILE A 185 9.99 23.04 5.40
CA ILE A 185 9.37 24.26 4.86
C ILE A 185 8.12 24.63 5.66
N ALA A 186 7.32 23.64 6.05
CA ALA A 186 6.10 23.84 6.82
C ALA A 186 6.43 24.06 8.31
N PRO A 187 5.88 25.10 8.96
CA PRO A 187 6.06 25.31 10.39
C PRO A 187 5.24 24.28 11.19
N VAL A 188 5.81 23.08 11.36
CA VAL A 188 5.17 21.99 12.12
C VAL A 188 5.39 22.21 13.61
N ASP A 189 4.29 22.19 14.38
CA ASP A 189 4.36 22.15 15.84
C ASP A 189 4.64 20.72 16.30
N TRP A 190 5.92 20.44 16.53
CA TRP A 190 6.41 19.14 16.99
C TRP A 190 5.84 18.72 18.34
N THR A 191 5.48 19.68 19.21
CA THR A 191 4.94 19.36 20.54
C THR A 191 3.50 18.88 20.44
N ALA A 192 2.67 19.57 19.65
CA ALA A 192 1.31 19.15 19.35
C ALA A 192 1.28 17.84 18.56
N ALA A 193 2.15 17.69 17.55
CA ALA A 193 2.25 16.47 16.76
C ALA A 193 2.62 15.25 17.62
N ALA A 194 3.62 15.38 18.51
CA ALA A 194 4.02 14.30 19.41
C ALA A 194 2.92 13.94 20.42
N PHE A 195 2.18 14.93 20.94
CA PHE A 195 1.08 14.70 21.86
C PHE A 195 -0.07 13.93 21.20
N HIS A 196 -0.54 14.38 20.03
CA HIS A 196 -1.65 13.75 19.31
C HIS A 196 -1.27 12.46 18.58
N MET A 197 0.01 12.12 18.52
CA MET A 197 0.48 10.80 18.09
C MET A 197 0.21 9.71 19.12
N VAL A 198 0.14 10.07 20.41
CA VAL A 198 0.01 9.10 21.52
C VAL A 198 -1.35 9.16 22.20
N VAL A 199 -2.01 10.33 22.19
CA VAL A 199 -3.32 10.51 22.86
C VAL A 199 -4.47 10.29 21.88
N PRO A 200 -5.25 9.20 22.01
CA PRO A 200 -6.37 8.94 21.13
C PRO A 200 -7.52 9.92 21.42
N GLN A 201 -7.83 10.75 20.43
CA GLN A 201 -8.99 11.65 20.45
C GLN A 201 -9.73 11.52 19.12
N ILE A 202 -11.05 11.32 19.19
CA ILE A 202 -11.95 11.36 18.03
C ILE A 202 -13.02 12.40 18.38
N PRO A 203 -12.90 13.64 17.89
CA PRO A 203 -13.79 14.72 18.29
C PRO A 203 -15.23 14.52 17.78
N ASP A 204 -15.38 14.03 16.53
CA ASP A 204 -16.67 14.00 15.85
C ASP A 204 -16.92 12.71 15.05
N ALA A 205 -18.17 12.51 14.62
CA ALA A 205 -18.57 11.41 13.74
C ALA A 205 -17.84 11.41 12.39
N GLN A 206 -17.58 12.60 11.83
CA GLN A 206 -16.78 12.75 10.61
C GLN A 206 -15.30 12.41 10.85
N ALA A 207 -14.76 12.67 12.05
CA ALA A 207 -13.40 12.27 12.42
C ALA A 207 -13.29 10.74 12.46
N LEU A 208 -14.33 10.05 12.94
CA LEU A 208 -14.41 8.59 12.87
C LEU A 208 -14.44 8.10 11.41
N THR A 209 -15.19 8.75 10.51
CA THR A 209 -15.22 8.40 9.09
C THR A 209 -13.84 8.51 8.45
N ILE A 210 -13.11 9.61 8.68
CA ILE A 210 -11.75 9.77 8.17
C ILE A 210 -10.80 8.75 8.82
N SER A 211 -10.95 8.50 10.13
CA SER A 211 -10.14 7.49 10.83
C SER A 211 -10.31 6.10 10.23
N VAL A 212 -11.54 5.73 9.94
CA VAL A 212 -11.86 4.47 9.24
C VAL A 212 -11.27 4.48 7.84
N GLY A 213 -11.35 5.60 7.12
CA GLY A 213 -10.72 5.80 5.81
C GLY A 213 -9.21 5.58 5.84
N ILE A 214 -8.50 6.15 6.82
CA ILE A 214 -7.06 5.94 7.04
C ILE A 214 -6.77 4.45 7.25
N VAL A 215 -7.51 3.78 8.14
CA VAL A 215 -7.31 2.34 8.40
C VAL A 215 -7.60 1.48 7.17
N GLY A 216 -8.67 1.78 6.43
CA GLY A 216 -9.07 1.08 5.22
C GLY A 216 -8.05 1.26 4.08
N ALA A 217 -7.61 2.49 3.83
CA ALA A 217 -6.61 2.82 2.81
C ALA A 217 -5.24 2.23 3.15
N THR A 218 -4.91 2.10 4.44
CA THR A 218 -3.64 1.49 4.85
C THR A 218 -3.65 -0.01 4.59
N VAL A 219 -4.69 -0.76 4.96
CA VAL A 219 -4.65 -2.23 4.81
C VAL A 219 -5.06 -2.63 3.38
N MET A 220 -4.08 -2.70 2.48
CA MET A 220 -4.34 -3.06 1.08
C MET A 220 -4.38 -4.59 0.82
N PRO A 221 -5.49 -5.13 0.26
CA PRO A 221 -5.67 -6.55 -0.06
C PRO A 221 -4.59 -7.11 -1.00
N HIS A 222 -4.31 -6.39 -2.08
CA HIS A 222 -3.41 -6.82 -3.15
C HIS A 222 -1.95 -6.84 -2.68
N ALA A 223 -1.58 -5.94 -1.77
CA ALA A 223 -0.25 -5.90 -1.16
C ALA A 223 0.02 -7.16 -0.31
N LEU A 224 -1.00 -7.71 0.36
CA LEU A 224 -0.87 -8.98 1.09
C LEU A 224 -0.61 -10.16 0.14
N TYR A 225 -1.29 -10.23 -1.00
CA TYR A 225 -1.02 -11.27 -2.00
C TYR A 225 0.38 -11.12 -2.58
N LEU A 226 0.74 -9.91 -3.00
CA LEU A 226 2.03 -9.62 -3.62
C LEU A 226 3.19 -9.95 -2.69
N HIS A 227 3.15 -9.51 -1.43
CA HIS A 227 4.26 -9.71 -0.50
C HIS A 227 4.51 -11.19 -0.23
N SER A 228 3.46 -12.01 -0.04
CA SER A 228 3.60 -13.48 0.07
C SER A 228 4.22 -14.10 -1.18
N GLY A 229 3.92 -13.53 -2.35
CA GLY A 229 4.42 -13.97 -3.63
C GLY A 229 5.87 -13.57 -3.93
N LEU A 230 6.31 -12.41 -3.43
CA LEU A 230 7.71 -11.97 -3.54
C LEU A 230 8.62 -12.72 -2.55
N THR A 231 8.07 -13.18 -1.42
CA THR A 231 8.83 -13.93 -0.42
C THR A 231 8.89 -15.44 -0.71
N GLN A 232 7.98 -15.99 -1.51
CA GLN A 232 7.99 -17.43 -1.88
C GLN A 232 9.22 -17.84 -2.71
N SER A 233 9.74 -16.93 -3.53
CA SER A 233 10.84 -17.17 -4.47
C SER A 233 12.22 -16.91 -3.86
N ARG A 234 12.28 -16.30 -2.68
CA ARG A 234 13.52 -15.95 -1.99
C ARG A 234 14.06 -17.12 -1.17
N GLY A 235 14.88 -17.93 -1.83
CA GLY A 235 15.74 -18.95 -1.21
C GLY A 235 14.95 -20.09 -0.57
N ARG A 236 14.88 -21.24 -1.26
CA ARG A 236 14.36 -22.49 -0.67
C ARG A 236 15.32 -22.98 0.41
N ALA A 237 15.16 -22.47 1.63
CA ALA A 237 15.81 -23.06 2.79
C ALA A 237 15.19 -24.44 3.04
N THR A 238 15.96 -25.50 2.81
CA THR A 238 15.55 -26.89 3.05
C THR A 238 15.38 -27.18 4.54
N ASP A 239 16.09 -26.45 5.41
CA ASP A 239 16.13 -26.71 6.84
C ASP A 239 15.24 -25.77 7.66
N ALA A 240 14.59 -26.29 8.70
CA ALA A 240 13.76 -25.54 9.63
C ALA A 240 14.49 -24.36 10.30
N ARG A 241 15.81 -24.50 10.54
CA ARG A 241 16.66 -23.44 11.10
C ARG A 241 16.87 -22.29 10.10
N GLY A 242 17.10 -22.62 8.83
CA GLY A 242 17.19 -21.63 7.75
C GLY A 242 15.89 -20.86 7.59
N ARG A 243 14.74 -21.55 7.54
CA ARG A 243 13.43 -20.89 7.42
C ARG A 243 13.12 -19.93 8.58
N ARG A 244 13.48 -20.28 9.82
CA ARG A 244 13.37 -19.38 10.98
C ARG A 244 14.25 -18.13 10.84
N LEU A 245 15.45 -18.29 10.28
CA LEU A 245 16.36 -17.18 10.03
C LEU A 245 15.80 -16.25 8.94
N LEU A 246 15.27 -16.79 7.84
CA LEU A 246 14.59 -16.00 6.79
C LEU A 246 13.45 -15.18 7.38
N VAL A 247 12.59 -15.79 8.19
CA VAL A 247 11.46 -15.07 8.82
C VAL A 247 11.95 -13.93 9.71
N ARG A 248 13.05 -14.10 10.46
CA ARG A 248 13.61 -13.03 11.29
C ARG A 248 14.15 -11.86 10.44
N PHE A 249 14.83 -12.15 9.34
CA PHE A 249 15.30 -11.12 8.42
C PHE A 249 14.14 -10.40 7.75
N SER A 250 13.18 -11.16 7.22
CA SER A 250 11.98 -10.63 6.59
C SER A 250 11.17 -9.76 7.55
N ASN A 251 10.99 -10.17 8.81
CA ASN A 251 10.29 -9.34 9.79
C ASN A 251 11.01 -8.01 10.05
N ARG A 252 12.34 -8.00 10.16
CA ARG A 252 13.11 -6.76 10.33
C ARG A 252 12.98 -5.85 9.10
N GLU A 253 12.98 -6.43 7.91
CA GLU A 253 12.80 -5.73 6.65
C GLU A 253 11.41 -5.09 6.55
N VAL A 254 10.35 -5.86 6.84
CA VAL A 254 8.95 -5.39 6.86
C VAL A 254 8.78 -4.25 7.85
N VAL A 255 9.30 -4.41 9.07
CA VAL A 255 9.21 -3.36 10.09
C VAL A 255 9.97 -2.10 9.65
N ALA A 256 11.19 -2.23 9.13
CA ALA A 256 11.95 -1.06 8.68
C ALA A 256 11.26 -0.33 7.51
N ALA A 257 10.78 -1.07 6.50
CA ALA A 257 10.13 -0.49 5.32
C ALA A 257 8.81 0.21 5.69
N LEU A 258 7.98 -0.41 6.53
CA LEU A 258 6.70 0.16 6.95
C LEU A 258 6.84 1.26 8.01
N ILE A 259 7.89 1.26 8.82
CA ILE A 259 8.23 2.45 9.64
C ILE A 259 8.51 3.62 8.71
N GLY A 260 9.31 3.42 7.64
CA GLY A 260 9.54 4.44 6.62
C GLY A 260 8.23 4.95 6.01
N ALA A 261 7.38 4.07 5.51
CA ALA A 261 6.08 4.45 4.94
C ALA A 261 5.17 5.17 5.95
N GLY A 262 5.12 4.70 7.19
CA GLY A 262 4.35 5.34 8.25
C GLY A 262 4.84 6.75 8.59
N LEU A 263 6.16 6.97 8.62
CA LEU A 263 6.74 8.30 8.82
C LEU A 263 6.32 9.24 7.69
N VAL A 264 6.30 8.76 6.44
CA VAL A 264 5.81 9.56 5.30
C VAL A 264 4.32 9.88 5.44
N ASN A 265 3.48 8.91 5.84
CA ASN A 265 2.05 9.17 6.07
C ASN A 265 1.81 10.16 7.20
N MET A 266 2.57 10.07 8.30
CA MET A 266 2.50 11.04 9.39
C MET A 266 3.00 12.42 8.94
N ALA A 267 4.04 12.48 8.10
CA ALA A 267 4.52 13.72 7.49
C ALA A 267 3.44 14.38 6.62
N MET A 268 2.71 13.60 5.82
CA MET A 268 1.58 14.10 5.03
C MET A 268 0.51 14.76 5.90
N ILE A 269 0.09 14.08 6.97
CA ILE A 269 -0.93 14.61 7.90
C ILE A 269 -0.41 15.88 8.58
N ALA A 270 0.83 15.88 9.04
CA ALA A 270 1.43 17.04 9.72
C ALA A 270 1.59 18.25 8.78
N MET A 271 2.02 18.02 7.54
CA MET A 271 2.09 19.06 6.50
C MET A 271 0.69 19.61 6.20
N ALA A 272 -0.30 18.75 5.97
CA ALA A 272 -1.67 19.21 5.71
C ALA A 272 -2.29 19.94 6.91
N ALA A 273 -1.98 19.52 8.13
CA ALA A 273 -2.39 20.20 9.35
C ALA A 273 -1.78 21.60 9.47
N SER A 274 -0.47 21.72 9.29
CA SER A 274 0.21 23.03 9.36
C SER A 274 -0.19 23.97 8.22
N ALA A 275 -0.41 23.44 7.01
CA ALA A 275 -0.74 24.24 5.84
C ALA A 275 -2.22 24.65 5.80
N PHE A 276 -3.16 23.74 6.05
CA PHE A 276 -4.57 23.95 5.72
C PHE A 276 -5.49 24.14 6.93
N HIS A 277 -5.10 23.70 8.14
CA HIS A 277 -6.02 23.68 9.28
C HIS A 277 -6.52 25.06 9.72
N ALA A 278 -5.67 26.08 9.62
CA ALA A 278 -5.97 27.43 10.13
C ALA A 278 -6.85 28.30 9.19
N GLY A 279 -7.19 27.83 7.98
CA GLY A 279 -7.93 28.66 7.02
C GLY A 279 -8.56 27.97 5.80
N HIS A 280 -8.26 26.69 5.56
CA HIS A 280 -8.73 25.94 4.40
C HIS A 280 -9.14 24.50 4.77
N SER A 281 -9.94 24.34 5.82
CA SER A 281 -10.41 23.03 6.32
C SER A 281 -11.31 22.27 5.33
N GLU A 282 -11.80 22.91 4.27
CA GLU A 282 -12.59 22.28 3.20
C GLU A 282 -11.74 21.56 2.15
N VAL A 283 -10.40 21.62 2.22
CA VAL A 283 -9.52 20.93 1.27
C VAL A 283 -9.67 19.41 1.40
N ALA A 284 -10.48 18.83 0.51
CA ALA A 284 -10.63 17.39 0.36
C ALA A 284 -9.96 16.86 -0.93
N GLU A 285 -9.63 17.74 -1.87
CA GLU A 285 -9.17 17.39 -3.21
C GLU A 285 -7.68 17.68 -3.39
N ILE A 286 -6.97 16.76 -4.05
CA ILE A 286 -5.53 16.87 -4.36
C ILE A 286 -5.22 18.10 -5.21
N GLY A 287 -6.11 18.45 -6.16
CA GLY A 287 -5.97 19.64 -7.00
C GLY A 287 -6.07 20.93 -6.20
N THR A 288 -7.06 21.02 -5.31
CA THR A 288 -7.21 22.15 -4.39
C THR A 288 -6.02 22.26 -3.45
N ALA A 289 -5.53 21.15 -2.92
CA ALA A 289 -4.32 21.12 -2.08
C ALA A 289 -3.11 21.74 -2.80
N TYR A 290 -2.87 21.40 -4.07
CA TYR A 290 -1.79 22.00 -4.86
C TYR A 290 -1.93 23.52 -5.05
N HIS A 291 -3.13 23.98 -5.42
CA HIS A 291 -3.40 25.40 -5.62
C HIS A 291 -3.34 26.20 -4.31
N THR A 292 -3.64 25.57 -3.18
CA THR A 292 -3.55 26.19 -1.85
C THR A 292 -2.13 26.12 -1.27
N LEU A 293 -1.32 25.11 -1.61
CA LEU A 293 0.10 25.03 -1.20
C LEU A 293 0.96 26.11 -1.83
N THR A 294 0.70 26.44 -3.10
CA THR A 294 1.47 27.44 -3.85
C THR A 294 1.54 28.81 -3.16
N PRO A 295 0.43 29.41 -2.70
CA PRO A 295 0.46 30.69 -1.98
C PRO A 295 0.92 30.57 -0.51
N LEU A 296 0.74 29.43 0.14
CA LEU A 296 1.03 29.28 1.58
C LEU A 296 2.48 28.89 1.89
N LEU A 297 3.04 27.96 1.13
CA LEU A 297 4.39 27.40 1.34
C LEU A 297 5.34 27.68 0.16
N GLY A 298 4.84 28.33 -0.89
CA GLY A 298 5.59 28.71 -2.09
C GLY A 298 5.55 27.65 -3.19
N GLY A 299 5.85 28.09 -4.43
CA GLY A 299 5.84 27.23 -5.62
C GLY A 299 6.81 26.05 -5.56
N GLY A 300 7.88 26.14 -4.75
CA GLY A 300 8.80 25.04 -4.51
C GLY A 300 8.16 23.87 -3.76
N ALA A 301 7.40 24.15 -2.69
CA ALA A 301 6.68 23.12 -1.94
C ALA A 301 5.60 22.45 -2.81
N ALA A 302 4.86 23.24 -3.58
CA ALA A 302 3.86 22.72 -4.50
C ALA A 302 4.47 21.83 -5.60
N ALA A 303 5.65 22.16 -6.11
CA ALA A 303 6.36 21.31 -7.08
C ALA A 303 6.86 20.00 -6.45
N ILE A 304 7.42 20.05 -5.23
CA ILE A 304 7.86 18.86 -4.49
C ILE A 304 6.68 17.91 -4.23
N PHE A 305 5.52 18.47 -3.86
CA PHE A 305 4.28 17.73 -3.67
C PHE A 305 3.83 17.02 -4.96
N LEU A 306 3.83 17.70 -6.10
CA LEU A 306 3.47 17.08 -7.38
C LEU A 306 4.45 15.98 -7.80
N VAL A 307 5.75 16.19 -7.61
CA VAL A 307 6.77 15.18 -7.91
C VAL A 307 6.56 13.94 -7.05
N SER A 308 6.25 14.11 -5.76
CA SER A 308 6.00 12.99 -4.85
C SER A 308 4.72 12.22 -5.23
N LEU A 309 3.65 12.93 -5.60
CA LEU A 309 2.38 12.35 -6.07
C LEU A 309 2.56 11.55 -7.37
N ILE A 310 3.30 12.09 -8.34
CA ILE A 310 3.59 11.40 -9.61
C ILE A 310 4.44 10.16 -9.33
N ALA A 311 5.52 10.28 -8.55
CA ALA A 311 6.39 9.16 -8.22
C ALA A 311 5.62 8.05 -7.47
N SER A 312 4.76 8.43 -6.53
CA SER A 312 3.86 7.53 -5.79
C SER A 312 2.92 6.77 -6.73
N GLY A 313 2.14 7.48 -7.56
CA GLY A 313 1.17 6.86 -8.45
C GLY A 313 1.82 5.98 -9.52
N LEU A 314 2.95 6.40 -10.11
CA LEU A 314 3.68 5.59 -11.10
C LEU A 314 4.23 4.30 -10.47
N SER A 315 4.84 4.41 -9.29
CA SER A 315 5.47 3.27 -8.61
C SER A 315 4.41 2.28 -8.11
N SER A 316 3.35 2.76 -7.47
CA SER A 316 2.27 1.91 -6.95
C SER A 316 1.51 1.22 -8.07
N SER A 317 1.26 1.89 -9.19
CA SER A 317 0.55 1.31 -10.35
C SER A 317 1.30 0.15 -11.02
N VAL A 318 2.63 0.20 -11.03
CA VAL A 318 3.48 -0.93 -11.45
C VAL A 318 3.31 -2.10 -10.48
N VAL A 319 3.32 -1.84 -9.17
CA VAL A 319 3.13 -2.83 -8.12
C VAL A 319 1.73 -3.44 -8.14
N GLY A 320 0.68 -2.64 -8.37
CA GLY A 320 -0.69 -3.10 -8.53
C GLY A 320 -0.84 -4.05 -9.72
N THR A 321 -0.17 -3.77 -10.84
CA THR A 321 -0.16 -4.66 -12.01
C THR A 321 0.48 -6.01 -11.67
N LEU A 322 1.60 -6.03 -10.94
CA LEU A 322 2.26 -7.25 -10.48
C LEU A 322 1.38 -8.02 -9.48
N ALA A 323 0.77 -7.32 -8.52
CA ALA A 323 -0.13 -7.93 -7.55
C ALA A 323 -1.32 -8.61 -8.24
N GLY A 324 -1.93 -7.95 -9.22
CA GLY A 324 -3.00 -8.52 -10.05
C GLY A 324 -2.56 -9.77 -10.80
N GLN A 325 -1.34 -9.79 -11.36
CA GLN A 325 -0.80 -11.00 -11.98
C GLN A 325 -0.62 -12.14 -10.98
N MET A 326 -0.14 -11.86 -9.77
CA MET A 326 0.03 -12.86 -8.71
C MET A 326 -1.31 -13.42 -8.24
N ILE A 327 -2.33 -12.56 -8.09
CA ILE A 327 -3.71 -12.96 -7.77
C ILE A 327 -4.23 -13.90 -8.86
N MET A 328 -4.16 -13.49 -10.14
CA MET A 328 -4.68 -14.30 -11.25
C MET A 328 -3.95 -15.65 -11.40
N GLN A 329 -2.62 -15.63 -11.32
CA GLN A 329 -1.82 -16.85 -11.42
C GLN A 329 -2.10 -17.79 -10.24
N GLY A 330 -2.23 -17.26 -9.01
CA GLY A 330 -2.50 -18.07 -7.84
C GLY A 330 -3.90 -18.68 -7.85
N PHE A 331 -4.93 -17.89 -8.16
CA PHE A 331 -6.32 -18.35 -8.14
C PHE A 331 -6.70 -19.21 -9.35
N VAL A 332 -6.27 -18.83 -10.57
CA VAL A 332 -6.75 -19.44 -11.83
C VAL A 332 -5.65 -20.19 -12.60
N ALA A 333 -4.37 -20.04 -12.24
CA ALA A 333 -3.20 -20.56 -12.99
C ALA A 333 -3.20 -20.17 -14.48
N PHE A 334 -3.78 -19.02 -14.80
CA PHE A 334 -3.75 -18.45 -16.15
C PHE A 334 -2.80 -17.26 -16.20
N ARG A 335 -2.07 -17.10 -17.31
CA ARG A 335 -1.13 -16.00 -17.53
C ARG A 335 -1.58 -15.15 -18.71
N ILE A 336 -1.96 -13.91 -18.43
CA ILE A 336 -2.16 -12.87 -19.45
C ILE A 336 -0.87 -12.06 -19.60
N PRO A 337 -0.47 -11.69 -20.84
CA PRO A 337 0.61 -10.73 -21.04
C PRO A 337 0.39 -9.44 -20.24
N VAL A 338 1.45 -8.96 -19.57
CA VAL A 338 1.41 -7.77 -18.69
C VAL A 338 0.74 -6.57 -19.38
N GLY A 339 1.06 -6.31 -20.66
CA GLY A 339 0.50 -5.20 -21.42
C GLY A 339 -1.01 -5.30 -21.67
N VAL A 340 -1.54 -6.51 -21.92
CA VAL A 340 -2.99 -6.71 -22.10
C VAL A 340 -3.72 -6.49 -20.78
N ARG A 341 -3.18 -7.03 -19.68
CA ARG A 341 -3.70 -6.79 -18.35
C ARG A 341 -3.73 -5.30 -18.03
N ARG A 342 -2.64 -4.59 -18.32
CA ARG A 342 -2.53 -3.15 -18.09
C ARG A 342 -3.60 -2.36 -18.85
N LEU A 343 -3.85 -2.67 -20.11
CA LEU A 343 -4.92 -2.03 -20.88
C LEU A 343 -6.31 -2.27 -20.25
N VAL A 344 -6.57 -3.49 -19.78
CA VAL A 344 -7.83 -3.83 -19.13
C VAL A 344 -8.00 -3.10 -17.79
N THR A 345 -6.95 -3.03 -16.96
CA THR A 345 -7.02 -2.37 -15.64
C THR A 345 -7.09 -0.85 -15.74
N MET A 346 -6.56 -0.25 -16.80
CA MET A 346 -6.65 1.18 -17.07
C MET A 346 -7.99 1.61 -17.67
N ALA A 347 -8.69 0.71 -18.37
CA ALA A 347 -9.93 1.05 -19.09
C ALA A 347 -10.99 1.73 -18.18
N PRO A 348 -11.25 1.26 -16.93
CA PRO A 348 -12.18 1.93 -16.02
C PRO A 348 -11.83 3.40 -15.77
N ALA A 349 -10.55 3.75 -15.62
CA ALA A 349 -10.15 5.13 -15.38
C ALA A 349 -10.45 6.03 -16.60
N PHE A 350 -10.19 5.55 -17.81
CA PHE A 350 -10.56 6.28 -19.05
C PHE A 350 -12.07 6.44 -19.18
N VAL A 351 -12.85 5.41 -18.86
CA VAL A 351 -14.32 5.47 -18.91
C VAL A 351 -14.85 6.50 -17.91
N VAL A 352 -14.37 6.49 -16.67
CA VAL A 352 -14.79 7.44 -15.62
C VAL A 352 -14.53 8.89 -16.06
N VAL A 353 -13.34 9.18 -16.59
CA VAL A 353 -12.99 10.53 -17.03
C VAL A 353 -13.76 10.93 -18.31
N ALA A 354 -13.95 10.01 -19.25
CA ALA A 354 -14.73 10.26 -20.47
C ALA A 354 -16.21 10.53 -20.17
N LEU A 355 -16.76 9.95 -19.10
CA LEU A 355 -18.12 10.21 -18.62
C LEU A 355 -18.24 11.54 -17.85
N GLY A 356 -17.15 12.28 -17.66
CA GLY A 356 -17.14 13.54 -16.93
C GLY A 356 -17.33 13.39 -15.42
N VAL A 357 -17.09 12.20 -14.87
CA VAL A 357 -17.15 11.97 -13.43
C VAL A 357 -15.93 12.63 -12.77
N ASP A 358 -16.18 13.31 -11.65
CA ASP A 358 -15.15 13.90 -10.82
C ASP A 358 -14.08 12.85 -10.41
N PRO A 359 -12.79 13.04 -10.76
CA PRO A 359 -11.71 12.14 -10.40
C PRO A 359 -11.58 11.90 -8.89
N THR A 360 -11.89 12.89 -8.05
CA THR A 360 -11.82 12.73 -6.60
C THR A 360 -12.94 11.85 -6.08
N ARG A 361 -14.16 11.97 -6.62
CA ARG A 361 -15.24 11.03 -6.30
C ARG A 361 -14.90 9.60 -6.73
N ALA A 362 -14.28 9.45 -7.89
CA ALA A 362 -13.81 8.15 -8.37
C ALA A 362 -12.74 7.55 -7.43
N LEU A 363 -11.83 8.39 -6.94
CA LEU A 363 -10.81 8.00 -5.96
C LEU A 363 -11.44 7.52 -4.64
N VAL A 364 -12.44 8.23 -4.12
CA VAL A 364 -13.15 7.79 -2.91
C VAL A 364 -13.92 6.48 -3.17
N LEU A 365 -14.61 6.37 -4.30
CA LEU A 365 -15.35 5.15 -4.65
C LEU A 365 -14.43 3.93 -4.77
N SER A 366 -13.22 4.10 -5.32
CA SER A 366 -12.25 3.01 -5.35
C SER A 366 -11.85 2.51 -3.97
N GLN A 367 -11.77 3.39 -2.96
CA GLN A 367 -11.49 2.99 -1.59
C GLN A 367 -12.65 2.20 -0.99
N VAL A 368 -13.90 2.57 -1.29
CA VAL A 368 -15.08 1.80 -0.86
C VAL A 368 -15.03 0.37 -1.42
N VAL A 369 -14.67 0.21 -2.70
CA VAL A 369 -14.50 -1.11 -3.32
C VAL A 369 -13.39 -1.91 -2.63
N LEU A 370 -12.28 -1.25 -2.27
CA LEU A 370 -11.17 -1.87 -1.56
C LEU A 370 -11.59 -2.36 -0.17
N SER A 371 -12.38 -1.56 0.55
CA SER A 371 -12.98 -1.90 1.85
C SER A 371 -13.89 -3.12 1.79
N ILE A 372 -14.66 -3.30 0.70
CA ILE A 372 -15.49 -4.51 0.49
C ILE A 372 -14.62 -5.75 0.28
N ALA A 373 -13.49 -5.61 -0.42
CA ALA A 373 -12.63 -6.72 -0.78
C ALA A 373 -11.68 -7.16 0.35
N LEU A 374 -11.33 -6.25 1.25
CA LEU A 374 -10.38 -6.44 2.33
C LEU A 374 -10.62 -7.64 3.27
N PRO A 375 -11.87 -7.96 3.68
CA PRO A 375 -12.12 -9.07 4.58
C PRO A 375 -11.59 -10.40 4.08
N VAL A 376 -11.62 -10.61 2.75
CA VAL A 376 -11.31 -11.88 2.12
C VAL A 376 -9.85 -12.31 2.35
N PRO A 377 -8.83 -11.54 1.94
CA PRO A 377 -7.43 -11.91 2.20
C PRO A 377 -7.06 -11.84 3.67
N MET A 378 -7.59 -10.89 4.44
CA MET A 378 -7.25 -10.77 5.86
C MET A 378 -7.67 -12.02 6.63
N VAL A 379 -8.92 -12.45 6.48
CA VAL A 379 -9.44 -13.64 7.16
C VAL A 379 -8.72 -14.89 6.67
N ALA A 380 -8.50 -15.03 5.36
CA ALA A 380 -7.76 -16.16 4.79
C ALA A 380 -6.34 -16.24 5.36
N LEU A 381 -5.63 -15.10 5.43
CA LEU A 381 -4.27 -15.05 5.97
C LEU A 381 -4.22 -15.46 7.44
N VAL A 382 -5.13 -14.98 8.28
CA VAL A 382 -5.20 -15.33 9.71
C VAL A 382 -5.49 -16.82 9.91
N LEU A 383 -6.45 -17.37 9.14
CA LEU A 383 -6.80 -18.80 9.21
C LEU A 383 -5.63 -19.70 8.78
N LEU A 384 -4.98 -19.38 7.64
CA LEU A 384 -3.90 -20.18 7.10
C LEU A 384 -2.62 -20.08 7.93
N THR A 385 -2.32 -18.90 8.50
CA THR A 385 -1.12 -18.70 9.33
C THR A 385 -1.21 -19.34 10.72
N ARG A 386 -2.43 -19.66 11.18
CA ARG A 386 -2.67 -20.39 12.43
C ARG A 386 -2.47 -21.91 12.28
N ARG A 387 -2.65 -22.44 11.06
CA ARG A 387 -2.65 -23.87 10.76
C ARG A 387 -1.24 -24.48 10.85
N ARG A 388 -1.06 -25.40 11.80
CA ARG A 388 0.22 -26.11 12.01
C ARG A 388 0.54 -27.11 10.91
N ASP A 389 -0.48 -27.64 10.26
CA ASP A 389 -0.36 -28.52 9.10
C ASP A 389 0.24 -27.80 7.89
N LEU A 390 -0.01 -26.50 7.71
CA LEU A 390 0.57 -25.70 6.63
C LEU A 390 1.90 -25.05 7.03
N MET A 391 1.94 -24.41 8.19
CA MET A 391 3.09 -23.62 8.63
C MET A 391 4.16 -24.43 9.37
N GLY A 392 3.85 -25.67 9.77
CA GLY A 392 4.73 -26.50 10.59
C GLY A 392 5.17 -25.79 11.86
N ALA A 393 6.49 -25.78 12.09
CA ALA A 393 7.11 -25.14 13.25
C ALA A 393 7.10 -23.59 13.21
N LEU A 394 6.61 -22.98 12.13
CA LEU A 394 6.48 -21.53 11.95
C LEU A 394 5.04 -21.03 12.16
N ALA A 395 4.11 -21.89 12.58
CA ALA A 395 2.74 -21.51 12.89
C ALA A 395 2.68 -20.41 13.96
N ASN A 396 1.67 -19.55 13.87
CA ASN A 396 1.52 -18.45 14.81
C ASN A 396 1.36 -18.92 16.26
N GLY A 397 2.09 -18.27 17.18
CA GLY A 397 1.88 -18.44 18.61
C GLY A 397 0.52 -17.88 19.05
N ARG A 398 0.06 -18.29 20.25
CA ARG A 398 -1.25 -17.88 20.78
C ARG A 398 -1.42 -16.37 20.87
N LEU A 399 -0.37 -15.65 21.28
CA LEU A 399 -0.39 -14.19 21.38
C LEU A 399 -0.52 -13.52 20.02
N VAL A 400 0.33 -13.88 19.05
CA VAL A 400 0.30 -13.32 17.69
C VAL A 400 -1.05 -13.60 17.02
N ASN A 401 -1.59 -14.80 17.21
CA ASN A 401 -2.91 -15.14 16.71
C ASN A 401 -4.02 -14.31 17.37
N GLY A 402 -3.97 -14.12 18.70
CA GLY A 402 -4.92 -13.27 19.43
C GLY A 402 -4.91 -11.83 18.92
N VAL A 403 -3.72 -11.25 18.78
CA VAL A 403 -3.55 -9.89 18.23
C VAL A 403 -4.03 -9.81 16.78
N ALA A 404 -3.67 -10.77 15.93
CA ALA A 404 -4.10 -10.77 14.53
C ALA A 404 -5.62 -10.89 14.37
N VAL A 405 -6.28 -11.71 15.20
CA VAL A 405 -7.75 -11.80 15.22
C VAL A 405 -8.36 -10.49 15.74
N ALA A 406 -7.85 -9.93 16.82
CA ALA A 406 -8.33 -8.66 17.36
C ALA A 406 -8.19 -7.51 16.34
N SER A 407 -7.03 -7.38 15.70
CA SER A 407 -6.81 -6.40 14.64
C SER A 407 -7.70 -6.65 13.42
N SER A 408 -7.93 -7.92 13.05
CA SER A 408 -8.88 -8.24 11.96
C SER A 408 -10.29 -7.78 12.31
N VAL A 409 -10.78 -8.12 13.50
CA VAL A 409 -12.13 -7.72 13.95
C VAL A 409 -12.26 -6.20 13.99
N LEU A 410 -11.25 -5.50 14.51
CA LEU A 410 -11.22 -4.04 14.52
C LEU A 410 -11.31 -3.46 13.10
N VAL A 411 -10.44 -3.89 12.19
CA VAL A 411 -10.43 -3.41 10.80
C VAL A 411 -11.75 -3.74 10.10
N LEU A 412 -12.30 -4.94 10.29
CA LEU A 412 -13.58 -5.35 9.70
C LEU A 412 -14.75 -4.53 10.23
N ALA A 413 -14.79 -4.26 11.54
CA ALA A 413 -15.81 -3.43 12.16
C ALA A 413 -15.74 -1.98 11.64
N LEU A 414 -14.54 -1.42 11.53
CA LEU A 414 -14.31 -0.10 10.94
C LEU A 414 -14.76 -0.09 9.48
N ASN A 415 -14.36 -1.07 8.66
CA ASN A 415 -14.82 -1.14 7.27
C ASN A 415 -16.34 -1.27 7.14
N ALA A 416 -16.99 -2.05 8.02
CA ALA A 416 -18.45 -2.13 8.03
C ALA A 416 -19.10 -0.76 8.31
N ILE A 417 -18.52 0.03 9.23
CA ILE A 417 -18.97 1.41 9.51
C ILE A 417 -18.82 2.29 8.26
N LEU A 418 -17.67 2.27 7.57
CA LEU A 418 -17.47 3.07 6.36
C LEU A 418 -18.39 2.64 5.22
N LEU A 419 -18.68 1.35 5.07
CA LEU A 419 -19.65 0.87 4.09
C LEU A 419 -21.06 1.35 4.43
N LEU A 420 -21.50 1.22 5.68
CA LEU A 420 -22.82 1.71 6.11
C LEU A 420 -22.98 3.21 5.84
N GLN A 421 -21.94 4.01 6.14
CA GLN A 421 -21.94 5.44 5.84
C GLN A 421 -21.94 5.73 4.34
N SER A 422 -21.13 5.00 3.55
CA SER A 422 -21.06 5.18 2.09
C SER A 422 -22.38 4.86 1.39
N PHE A 423 -23.16 3.92 1.94
CA PHE A 423 -24.51 3.59 1.47
C PHE A 423 -25.62 4.43 2.12
N GLY A 424 -25.28 5.41 2.96
CA GLY A 424 -26.25 6.34 3.58
C GLY A 424 -27.11 5.72 4.68
N VAL A 425 -26.68 4.59 5.27
CA VAL A 425 -27.39 3.96 6.39
C VAL A 425 -27.03 4.68 7.69
N PRO A 426 -28.00 5.24 8.44
CA PRO A 426 -27.72 5.89 9.71
C PRO A 426 -27.22 4.86 10.73
N ILE A 427 -26.04 5.12 11.30
CA ILE A 427 -25.47 4.25 12.33
C ILE A 427 -26.04 4.68 13.69
N PRO A 428 -26.62 3.76 14.49
CA PRO A 428 -27.09 4.09 15.83
C PRO A 428 -25.93 4.62 16.68
N GLY A 429 -25.99 5.89 17.10
CA GLY A 429 -25.00 6.53 17.97
C GLY A 429 -24.00 7.47 17.28
N LEU A 430 -24.00 7.57 15.95
CA LEU A 430 -23.25 8.61 15.20
C LEU A 430 -24.28 9.57 14.59
N ALA A 431 -24.50 10.70 15.25
CA ALA A 431 -25.36 11.74 14.71
C ALA A 431 -24.78 12.23 13.38
N THR A 432 -25.56 12.09 12.31
CA THR A 432 -25.32 12.76 11.03
C THR A 432 -25.54 14.25 11.25
N ALA A 433 -24.48 15.04 11.22
CA ALA A 433 -24.54 16.48 11.01
C ALA A 433 -23.97 16.81 9.63
#